data_AF-A0A8C1KBI1-F1
#
_entry.id   AF-A0A8C1KBI1-F1
#
_cell.length_a   1.000
_cell.length_b   1.000
_cell.length_c   1.000
_cell.angle_alpha   90.00
_cell.angle_beta   90.00
_cell.angle_gamma   90.00
#
_symmetry.space_group_name_H-M   'P 1'
#
loop_
_entity.id
_entity.type
_entity.pdbx_description
1 polymer ?
#
loop_
_entity_poly.entity_id
_entity_poly.type
_entity_poly.pdbx_seq_one_letter_code
_entity_poly.pdbx_strand_id
1 'polypeptide(L)'
;KMLIIRYTQELPFIFIFGIATSPSAIQHRLPHSVSSLLCIEVFHSLSCTQHLASVFDKLILNSQFPFKLSSRVIQVLVGIFLYHDFSVQNFVKGLQFSMLEHFKSQPLSMLCCQKQEALLSAKTLSKKNVERIRHLPSFMRYVETQEPQEQVRLLTNDEHVKEVCQKLLKNLHKYHKNYYPILQCLHSLTSSLPKFPLGKHIRELHVSCIEKNLWETEEYDSALQLLRILAKDELVAALRKCAEILKSTKILQNVLQQLEDFIGRLEALEGVSSEDSSGNGIISGKMEYQKTDLFQLQKTLLEKESRRTKRMNPFEVLRSQVIEFIDSLVREYLTPAELQPLNEVCYYSSSGVLRQRLNHKAQPQRLVMQKRI
;
A
#
# COMPACT_ATOMS: atom_id res chain seq x y z
N LYS A 1 -23.23 9.53 50.11
CA LYS A 1 -24.26 10.53 49.74
C LYS A 1 -24.13 10.85 48.26
N MET A 2 -25.07 10.42 47.43
CA MET A 2 -25.18 10.81 46.01
C MET A 2 -25.79 12.22 45.92
N LEU A 3 -24.95 13.24 46.05
CA LEU A 3 -25.38 14.65 45.99
C LEU A 3 -26.03 14.98 44.65
N ILE A 4 -25.45 14.51 43.55
CA ILE A 4 -25.88 14.81 42.18
C ILE A 4 -27.29 14.27 41.88
N ILE A 5 -27.62 13.08 42.38
CA ILE A 5 -28.91 12.42 42.13
C ILE A 5 -30.07 13.17 42.80
N ARG A 6 -29.79 13.88 43.90
CA ARG A 6 -30.82 14.69 44.58
C ARG A 6 -31.19 15.97 43.80
N TYR A 7 -30.33 16.43 42.91
CA TYR A 7 -30.57 17.63 42.09
C TYR A 7 -31.01 17.29 40.65
N THR A 8 -31.22 16.01 40.32
CA THR A 8 -31.59 15.60 38.95
C THR A 8 -32.96 16.11 38.50
N GLN A 9 -33.85 16.43 39.45
CA GLN A 9 -35.15 17.04 39.14
C GLN A 9 -35.05 18.54 38.82
N GLU A 10 -34.01 19.22 39.29
CA GLU A 10 -33.79 20.65 39.06
C GLU A 10 -32.84 20.89 37.88
N LEU A 11 -31.89 19.98 37.64
CA LEU A 11 -30.88 20.07 36.59
C LEU A 11 -30.60 18.71 35.94
N PRO A 12 -30.72 18.59 34.60
CA PRO A 12 -30.34 17.37 33.89
C PRO A 12 -28.80 17.27 33.80
N PHE A 13 -28.23 16.24 34.43
CA PHE A 13 -26.80 15.96 34.37
C PHE A 13 -26.49 14.85 33.35
N ILE A 14 -25.55 15.11 32.45
CA ILE A 14 -25.01 14.12 31.51
C ILE A 14 -23.50 13.98 31.78
N PHE A 15 -23.04 12.75 31.95
CA PHE A 15 -21.63 12.43 32.19
C PHE A 15 -21.02 11.75 30.98
N ILE A 16 -19.87 12.24 30.52
CA ILE A 16 -19.08 11.61 29.45
C ILE A 16 -17.85 10.97 30.08
N PHE A 17 -17.74 9.64 29.98
CA PHE A 17 -16.63 8.88 30.51
C PHE A 17 -15.63 8.52 29.41
N GLY A 18 -14.39 9.01 29.51
CA GLY A 18 -13.29 8.60 28.65
C GLY A 18 -12.68 7.28 29.12
N ILE A 19 -13.17 6.15 28.62
CA ILE A 19 -12.70 4.82 28.99
C ILE A 19 -11.63 4.36 27.98
N ALA A 20 -10.44 4.00 28.47
CA ALA A 20 -9.35 3.51 27.61
C ALA A 20 -9.40 2.00 27.34
N THR A 21 -10.08 1.22 28.19
CA THR A 21 -10.08 -0.25 28.15
C THR A 21 -11.42 -0.81 27.66
N SER A 22 -12.28 -1.25 28.57
CA SER A 22 -13.58 -1.85 28.31
C SER A 22 -14.65 -1.22 29.20
N PRO A 23 -15.92 -1.19 28.76
CA PRO A 23 -17.02 -0.68 29.58
C PRO A 23 -17.16 -1.39 30.94
N SER A 24 -16.70 -2.64 31.07
CA SER A 24 -16.67 -3.37 32.34
C SER A 24 -15.84 -2.69 33.43
N ALA A 25 -14.86 -1.84 33.07
CA ALA A 25 -14.10 -1.07 34.05
C ALA A 25 -15.00 -0.14 34.89
N ILE A 26 -16.08 0.39 34.30
CA ILE A 26 -17.06 1.20 35.03
C ILE A 26 -17.82 0.35 36.04
N GLN A 27 -18.26 -0.85 35.63
CA GLN A 27 -18.99 -1.78 36.50
C GLN A 27 -18.14 -2.28 37.68
N HIS A 28 -16.81 -2.40 37.51
CA HIS A 28 -15.90 -2.76 38.60
C HIS A 28 -15.53 -1.58 39.50
N ARG A 29 -15.55 -0.34 38.99
CA ARG A 29 -15.17 0.87 39.75
C ARG A 29 -16.34 1.48 40.51
N LEU A 30 -17.56 1.38 39.97
CA LEU A 30 -18.76 1.95 40.59
C LEU A 30 -19.52 0.87 41.37
N PRO A 31 -19.91 1.14 42.63
CA PRO A 31 -20.80 0.24 43.37
C PRO A 31 -22.13 0.03 42.63
N HIS A 32 -22.75 -1.14 42.80
CA HIS A 32 -24.01 -1.47 42.15
C HIS A 32 -25.12 -0.45 42.43
N SER A 33 -25.18 0.10 43.65
CA SER A 33 -26.13 1.14 44.06
C SER A 33 -25.99 2.45 43.28
N VAL A 34 -24.83 2.69 42.67
CA VAL A 34 -24.56 3.84 41.80
C VAL A 34 -24.84 3.47 40.35
N SER A 35 -24.39 2.28 39.92
CA SER A 35 -24.57 1.82 38.54
C SER A 35 -26.05 1.68 38.16
N SER A 36 -26.92 1.29 39.09
CA SER A 36 -28.37 1.17 38.85
C SER A 36 -29.07 2.52 38.63
N LEU A 37 -28.40 3.63 38.95
CA LEU A 37 -28.94 4.98 38.82
C LEU A 37 -28.42 5.70 37.57
N LEU A 38 -27.52 5.04 36.82
CA LEU A 38 -26.95 5.56 35.58
C LEU A 38 -27.61 4.88 34.38
N CYS A 39 -28.11 5.67 33.44
CA CYS A 39 -28.38 5.20 32.10
C CYS A 39 -27.07 5.27 31.30
N ILE A 40 -26.46 4.12 30.98
CA ILE A 40 -25.17 4.05 30.29
C ILE A 40 -25.40 3.70 28.82
N GLU A 41 -25.02 4.62 27.94
CA GLU A 41 -24.89 4.38 26.50
C GLU A 41 -23.40 4.28 26.13
N VAL A 42 -23.03 3.23 25.39
CA VAL A 42 -21.63 2.97 25.03
C VAL A 42 -21.35 3.51 23.63
N PHE A 43 -20.45 4.48 23.55
CA PHE A 43 -19.93 5.00 22.29
C PHE A 43 -18.52 4.46 22.05
N HIS A 44 -18.26 4.01 20.83
CA HIS A 44 -16.94 3.54 20.42
C HIS A 44 -16.24 4.61 19.59
N SER A 45 -15.01 4.95 19.98
CA SER A 45 -14.15 5.81 19.18
C SER A 45 -13.35 5.00 18.16
N LEU A 46 -12.84 5.68 17.12
CA LEU A 46 -11.95 5.08 16.14
C LEU A 46 -10.66 4.59 16.81
N SER A 47 -10.21 3.40 16.42
CA SER A 47 -8.96 2.83 16.95
C SER A 47 -7.73 3.62 16.49
N CYS A 48 -6.67 3.62 17.29
CA CYS A 48 -5.41 4.28 16.92
C CYS A 48 -4.81 3.72 15.61
N THR A 49 -5.02 2.42 15.33
CA THR A 49 -4.55 1.78 14.09
C THR A 49 -5.30 2.27 12.86
N GLN A 50 -6.60 2.56 12.97
CA GLN A 50 -7.40 3.21 11.92
C GLN A 50 -6.97 4.66 11.71
N HIS A 51 -6.70 5.41 12.78
CA HIS A 51 -6.14 6.76 12.65
C HIS A 51 -4.78 6.75 11.96
N LEU A 52 -3.89 5.82 12.32
CA LEU A 52 -2.60 5.66 11.65
C LEU A 52 -2.78 5.35 10.15
N ALA A 53 -3.72 4.47 9.79
CA ALA A 53 -4.00 4.16 8.38
C ALA A 53 -4.46 5.42 7.61
N SER A 54 -5.35 6.23 8.20
CA SER A 54 -5.80 7.50 7.63
C SER A 54 -4.67 8.52 7.47
N VAL A 55 -3.77 8.62 8.47
CA VAL A 55 -2.57 9.47 8.39
C VAL A 55 -1.64 8.99 7.29
N PHE A 56 -1.44 7.68 7.15
CA PHE A 56 -0.59 7.09 6.13
C PHE A 56 -1.11 7.38 4.72
N ASP A 57 -2.41 7.16 4.50
CA ASP A 57 -3.08 7.40 3.22
C ASP A 57 -3.05 8.90 2.83
N LYS A 58 -3.39 9.79 3.76
CA LYS A 58 -3.47 11.23 3.48
C LYS A 58 -2.12 11.94 3.38
N LEU A 59 -1.10 11.51 4.13
CA LEU A 59 0.20 12.19 4.19
C LEU A 59 1.28 11.46 3.39
N ILE A 60 1.48 10.17 3.62
CA ILE A 60 2.63 9.43 3.07
C ILE A 60 2.35 8.99 1.63
N LEU A 61 1.16 8.46 1.38
CA LEU A 61 0.72 7.97 0.07
C LEU A 61 0.17 9.07 -0.86
N ASN A 62 0.39 10.34 -0.50
CA ASN A 62 -0.09 11.47 -1.29
C ASN A 62 1.01 12.01 -2.21
N SER A 63 0.74 12.05 -3.53
CA SER A 63 1.67 12.58 -4.53
C SER A 63 1.88 14.10 -4.49
N GLN A 64 1.03 14.84 -3.77
CA GLN A 64 1.15 16.29 -3.61
C GLN A 64 2.39 16.68 -2.78
N PHE A 65 2.77 15.85 -1.81
CA PHE A 65 3.96 16.11 -1.00
C PHE A 65 5.20 15.48 -1.67
N PRO A 66 6.22 16.28 -2.02
CA PRO A 66 7.42 15.78 -2.68
C PRO A 66 8.34 15.00 -1.73
N PHE A 67 8.30 15.30 -0.43
CA PHE A 67 9.08 14.61 0.59
C PHE A 67 8.55 13.19 0.82
N LYS A 68 9.45 12.21 0.80
CA LYS A 68 9.16 10.77 0.92
C LYS A 68 10.09 10.11 1.92
N LEU A 69 9.66 8.96 2.43
CA LEU A 69 10.40 8.16 3.41
C LEU A 69 10.83 6.86 2.77
N SER A 70 12.04 6.41 3.08
CA SER A 70 12.50 5.06 2.75
C SER A 70 11.72 3.99 3.52
N SER A 71 11.74 2.75 3.00
CA SER A 71 11.15 1.57 3.63
C SER A 71 11.63 1.40 5.08
N ARG A 72 12.95 1.52 5.32
CA ARG A 72 13.57 1.39 6.64
C ARG A 72 13.07 2.44 7.64
N VAL A 73 12.92 3.70 7.21
CA VAL A 73 12.42 4.77 8.08
C VAL A 73 10.94 4.52 8.44
N ILE A 74 10.12 4.11 7.47
CA ILE A 74 8.73 3.76 7.70
C ILE A 74 8.63 2.59 8.68
N GLN A 75 9.42 1.53 8.50
CA GLN A 75 9.46 0.38 9.40
C GLN A 75 9.82 0.78 10.84
N VAL A 76 10.78 1.68 11.04
CA VAL A 76 11.14 2.19 12.38
C VAL A 76 9.98 2.97 12.99
N LEU A 77 9.35 3.90 12.26
CA LEU A 77 8.24 4.71 12.78
C LEU A 77 7.01 3.86 13.10
N VAL A 78 6.65 2.94 12.20
CA VAL A 78 5.53 2.01 12.41
C VAL A 78 5.85 1.02 13.54
N GLY A 79 7.10 0.55 13.63
CA GLY A 79 7.55 -0.30 14.72
C GLY A 79 7.45 0.40 16.08
N ILE A 80 7.86 1.67 16.17
CA ILE A 80 7.70 2.45 17.41
C ILE A 80 6.22 2.56 17.78
N PHE A 81 5.36 2.88 16.82
CA PHE A 81 3.93 3.02 17.05
C PHE A 81 3.26 1.71 17.52
N LEU A 82 3.51 0.59 16.84
CA LEU A 82 2.84 -0.69 17.11
C LEU A 82 3.37 -1.39 18.37
N TYR A 83 4.66 -1.24 18.68
CA TYR A 83 5.29 -1.99 19.78
C TYR A 83 5.49 -1.17 21.06
N HIS A 84 5.28 0.15 21.05
CA HIS A 84 5.53 0.97 22.24
C HIS A 84 4.32 1.76 22.75
N ASP A 85 3.67 2.59 21.94
CA ASP A 85 2.78 3.63 22.49
C ASP A 85 1.43 3.84 21.79
N PHE A 86 1.19 3.24 20.62
CA PHE A 86 0.00 3.49 19.78
C PHE A 86 -0.34 4.98 19.62
N SER A 87 0.67 5.86 19.71
CA SER A 87 0.48 7.31 19.72
C SER A 87 0.68 7.90 18.33
N VAL A 88 -0.42 8.29 17.69
CA VAL A 88 -0.37 8.97 16.38
C VAL A 88 0.38 10.30 16.48
N GLN A 89 0.33 10.98 17.63
CA GLN A 89 1.09 12.21 17.85
C GLN A 89 2.60 11.98 17.82
N ASN A 90 3.09 10.89 18.42
CA ASN A 90 4.51 10.55 18.39
C ASN A 90 4.94 10.10 17.00
N PHE A 91 4.06 9.40 16.26
CA PHE A 91 4.29 9.09 14.85
C PHE A 91 4.45 10.39 14.02
N VAL A 92 3.54 11.36 14.16
CA VAL A 92 3.63 12.66 13.47
C VAL A 92 4.88 13.44 13.87
N LYS A 93 5.28 13.45 15.15
CA LYS A 93 6.55 14.04 15.58
C LYS A 93 7.76 13.35 14.95
N GLY A 94 7.70 12.03 14.76
CA GLY A 94 8.70 11.26 14.04
C GLY A 94 8.79 11.63 12.56
N LEU A 95 7.65 11.89 11.91
CA LEU A 95 7.60 12.44 10.55
C LEU A 95 8.21 13.84 10.48
N GLN A 96 7.83 14.74 11.39
CA GLN A 96 8.36 16.10 11.47
C GLN A 96 9.88 16.11 11.66
N PHE A 97 10.39 15.24 12.55
CA PHE A 97 11.82 15.09 12.76
C PHE A 97 12.53 14.55 11.51
N SER A 98 11.96 13.54 10.85
CA SER A 98 12.52 12.98 9.61
C SER A 98 12.62 14.04 8.52
N MET A 99 11.59 14.87 8.39
CA MET A 99 11.57 16.00 7.46
C MET A 99 12.64 17.04 7.80
N LEU A 100 12.75 17.44 9.06
CA LEU A 100 13.75 18.40 9.52
C LEU A 100 15.18 17.89 9.30
N GLU A 101 15.43 16.61 9.57
CA GLU A 101 16.73 15.99 9.32
C GLU A 101 17.07 16.07 7.84
N HIS A 102 16.17 15.59 6.97
CA HIS A 102 16.40 15.51 5.52
C HIS A 102 16.75 16.86 4.89
N PHE A 103 16.01 17.91 5.25
CA PHE A 103 16.27 19.26 4.74
C PHE A 103 17.54 19.89 5.32
N LYS A 104 18.00 19.41 6.48
CA LYS A 104 19.25 19.89 7.11
C LYS A 104 20.48 19.14 6.59
N SER A 105 20.38 17.82 6.41
CA SER A 105 21.49 16.95 6.05
C SER A 105 21.84 17.06 4.57
N GLN A 106 20.84 17.18 3.70
CA GLN A 106 21.02 17.13 2.26
C GLN A 106 20.75 18.51 1.61
N PRO A 107 21.76 19.20 1.06
CA PRO A 107 21.58 20.52 0.46
C PRO A 107 20.80 20.48 -0.87
N LEU A 108 20.77 19.32 -1.53
CA LEU A 108 19.99 19.13 -2.76
C LEU A 108 18.49 18.98 -2.49
N SER A 109 18.08 18.82 -1.23
CA SER A 109 16.66 18.80 -0.83
C SER A 109 15.92 20.11 -1.15
N MET A 110 16.64 21.18 -1.51
CA MET A 110 16.06 22.40 -2.11
C MET A 110 15.26 22.11 -3.40
N LEU A 111 15.53 21.00 -4.08
CA LEU A 111 14.78 20.55 -5.26
C LEU A 111 13.52 19.73 -4.90
N CYS A 112 13.34 19.38 -3.62
CA CYS A 112 12.19 18.65 -3.10
C CYS A 112 10.98 19.58 -2.89
N CYS A 113 10.53 20.23 -3.96
CA CYS A 113 9.43 21.20 -3.96
C CYS A 113 8.32 20.75 -4.92
N GLN A 114 7.29 21.59 -5.10
CA GLN A 114 6.29 21.34 -6.12
C GLN A 114 6.93 21.38 -7.52
N LYS A 115 6.35 20.65 -8.47
CA LYS A 115 6.93 20.45 -9.81
C LYS A 115 7.39 21.75 -10.48
N GLN A 116 6.59 22.82 -10.42
CA GLN A 116 6.94 24.07 -11.10
C GLN A 116 8.16 24.74 -10.45
N GLU A 117 8.16 24.83 -9.12
CA GLU A 117 9.26 25.41 -8.34
C GLU A 117 10.55 24.60 -8.49
N ALA A 118 10.46 23.27 -8.37
CA ALA A 118 11.60 22.37 -8.54
C ALA A 118 12.28 22.55 -9.90
N LEU A 119 11.50 22.78 -10.97
CA LEU A 119 12.03 23.04 -12.30
C LEU A 119 12.71 24.39 -12.42
N LEU A 120 12.17 25.43 -11.78
CA LEU A 120 12.79 26.75 -11.75
C LEU A 120 14.11 26.70 -10.95
N SER A 121 14.08 26.09 -9.77
CA SER A 121 15.26 25.87 -8.94
C SER A 121 16.34 25.05 -9.65
N ALA A 122 15.96 24.07 -10.47
CA ALA A 122 16.91 23.31 -11.30
C ALA A 122 17.61 24.17 -12.37
N LYS A 123 16.95 25.21 -12.92
CA LYS A 123 17.62 26.15 -13.86
C LYS A 123 18.65 27.02 -13.17
N THR A 124 18.35 27.45 -11.95
CA THR A 124 19.16 28.42 -11.21
C THR A 124 20.21 27.77 -10.30
N LEU A 125 20.50 26.47 -10.50
CA LEU A 125 21.50 25.74 -9.72
C LEU A 125 22.89 26.38 -9.86
N SER A 126 23.55 26.58 -8.72
CA SER A 126 24.96 26.96 -8.66
C SER A 126 25.87 25.81 -9.08
N LYS A 127 27.07 26.11 -9.59
CA LYS A 127 28.06 25.10 -10.00
C LYS A 127 28.34 24.06 -8.91
N LYS A 128 28.44 24.50 -7.65
CA LYS A 128 28.64 23.60 -6.50
C LYS A 128 27.48 22.60 -6.32
N ASN A 129 26.25 23.00 -6.59
CA ASN A 129 25.10 22.10 -6.50
C ASN A 129 25.01 21.17 -7.72
N VAL A 130 25.40 21.63 -8.91
CA VAL A 130 25.55 20.77 -10.09
C VAL A 130 26.58 19.67 -9.82
N GLU A 131 27.72 20.01 -9.23
CA GLU A 131 28.70 18.99 -8.82
C GLU A 131 28.13 18.00 -7.81
N ARG A 132 27.41 18.48 -6.80
CA ARG A 132 26.74 17.58 -5.84
C ARG A 132 25.77 16.62 -6.52
N ILE A 133 25.06 17.06 -7.57
CA ILE A 133 24.19 16.19 -8.37
C ILE A 133 25.01 15.11 -9.09
N ARG A 134 26.16 15.46 -9.69
CA ARG A 134 27.05 14.48 -10.34
C ARG A 134 27.53 13.38 -9.39
N HIS A 135 27.71 13.72 -8.11
CA HIS A 135 28.15 12.78 -7.07
C HIS A 135 27.01 11.97 -6.43
N LEU A 136 25.74 12.18 -6.83
CA LEU A 136 24.64 11.37 -6.32
C LEU A 136 24.72 9.95 -6.90
N PRO A 137 24.60 8.90 -6.06
CA PRO A 137 24.64 7.51 -6.54
C PRO A 137 23.62 7.21 -7.63
N SER A 138 22.37 7.68 -7.49
CA SER A 138 21.34 7.48 -8.51
C SER A 138 21.66 8.18 -9.83
N PHE A 139 22.32 9.34 -9.78
CA PHE A 139 22.73 10.08 -10.97
C PHE A 139 23.92 9.40 -11.66
N MET A 140 24.89 8.90 -10.89
CA MET A 140 26.01 8.12 -11.42
C MET A 140 25.50 6.88 -12.17
N ARG A 141 24.58 6.11 -11.58
CA ARG A 141 23.91 4.98 -12.24
C ARG A 141 23.18 5.39 -13.52
N TYR A 142 22.54 6.56 -13.49
CA TYR A 142 21.89 7.10 -14.69
C TYR A 142 22.90 7.41 -15.79
N VAL A 143 24.04 8.03 -15.47
CA VAL A 143 25.12 8.32 -16.43
C VAL A 143 25.67 7.02 -17.03
N GLU A 144 25.92 5.99 -16.22
CA GLU A 144 26.43 4.68 -16.66
C GLU A 144 25.54 4.00 -17.71
N THR A 145 24.24 4.25 -17.68
CA THR A 145 23.28 3.69 -18.65
C THR A 145 23.13 4.51 -19.94
N GLN A 146 23.77 5.68 -20.04
CA GLN A 146 23.73 6.52 -21.25
C GLN A 146 24.86 6.19 -22.23
N GLU A 147 24.67 6.60 -23.48
CA GLU A 147 25.68 6.52 -24.54
C GLU A 147 26.98 7.28 -24.19
N PRO A 148 28.17 6.82 -24.64
CA PRO A 148 29.46 7.43 -24.28
C PRO A 148 29.55 8.93 -24.56
N GLN A 149 28.93 9.39 -25.65
CA GLN A 149 28.91 10.81 -26.01
C GLN A 149 28.10 11.64 -25.00
N GLU A 150 26.96 11.12 -24.54
CA GLU A 150 26.13 11.79 -23.53
C GLU A 150 26.78 11.73 -22.14
N GLN A 151 27.50 10.67 -21.81
CA GLN A 151 28.29 10.59 -20.57
C GLN A 151 29.30 11.74 -20.46
N VAL A 152 30.08 11.99 -21.53
CA VAL A 152 31.03 13.10 -21.56
C VAL A 152 30.31 14.45 -21.37
N ARG A 153 29.16 14.65 -22.02
CA ARG A 153 28.40 15.90 -21.90
C ARG A 153 27.85 16.10 -20.48
N LEU A 154 27.38 15.04 -19.83
CA LEU A 154 26.88 15.09 -18.44
C LEU A 154 28.01 15.39 -17.43
N LEU A 155 29.23 14.94 -17.71
CA LEU A 155 30.38 15.18 -16.83
C LEU A 155 31.03 16.55 -17.06
N THR A 156 31.01 17.08 -18.29
CA THR A 156 31.74 18.31 -18.64
C THR A 156 30.87 19.57 -18.70
N ASN A 157 29.59 19.46 -19.10
CA ASN A 157 28.74 20.63 -19.34
C ASN A 157 27.69 20.82 -18.24
N ASP A 158 27.83 21.90 -17.45
CA ASP A 158 26.92 22.23 -16.35
C ASP A 158 25.50 22.57 -16.81
N GLU A 159 25.34 23.26 -17.93
CA GLU A 159 24.00 23.64 -18.44
C GLU A 159 23.23 22.40 -18.94
N HIS A 160 23.93 21.46 -19.57
CA HIS A 160 23.32 20.19 -19.98
C HIS A 160 22.81 19.39 -18.77
N VAL A 161 23.60 19.34 -17.68
CA VAL A 161 23.16 18.68 -16.44
C VAL A 161 21.91 19.32 -15.86
N LYS A 162 21.78 20.66 -15.91
CA LYS A 162 20.57 21.34 -15.45
C LYS A 162 19.35 20.96 -16.28
N GLU A 163 19.48 20.92 -17.61
CA GLU A 163 18.40 20.49 -18.51
C GLU A 163 17.99 19.03 -18.26
N VAL A 164 18.97 18.14 -18.09
CA VAL A 164 18.73 16.73 -17.78
C VAL A 164 18.10 16.59 -16.40
N CYS A 165 18.59 17.30 -15.38
CA CYS A 165 18.00 17.35 -14.04
C CYS A 165 16.51 17.74 -14.10
N GLN A 166 16.13 18.71 -14.91
CA GLN A 166 14.72 19.04 -15.12
C GLN A 166 13.90 17.90 -15.72
N LYS A 167 14.45 17.19 -16.71
CA LYS A 167 13.79 16.01 -17.30
C LYS A 167 13.62 14.91 -16.26
N LEU A 168 14.67 14.62 -15.49
CA LEU A 168 14.66 13.61 -14.43
C LEU A 168 13.65 13.96 -13.32
N LEU A 169 13.62 15.20 -12.85
CA LEU A 169 12.63 15.67 -11.86
C LEU A 169 11.20 15.55 -12.40
N LYS A 170 10.94 15.90 -13.67
CA LYS A 170 9.62 15.70 -14.31
C LYS A 170 9.21 14.22 -14.28
N ASN A 171 10.14 13.33 -14.61
CA ASN A 171 9.92 11.89 -14.61
C ASN A 171 9.67 11.37 -13.20
N LEU A 172 10.43 11.82 -12.20
CA LEU A 172 10.25 11.44 -10.80
C LEU A 172 8.87 11.85 -10.26
N HIS A 173 8.40 13.07 -10.56
CA HIS A 173 7.04 13.50 -10.21
C HIS A 173 5.96 12.69 -10.95
N LYS A 174 6.19 12.30 -12.22
CA LYS A 174 5.26 11.44 -12.97
C LYS A 174 5.21 10.05 -12.35
N TYR A 175 6.37 9.49 -12.00
CA TYR A 175 6.49 8.22 -11.30
C TYR A 175 5.67 8.22 -10.00
N HIS A 176 5.85 9.20 -9.10
CA HIS A 176 5.06 9.26 -7.87
C HIS A 176 3.54 9.42 -8.10
N LYS A 177 3.13 10.16 -9.15
CA LYS A 177 1.71 10.30 -9.49
C LYS A 177 1.08 9.00 -9.97
N ASN A 178 1.83 8.16 -10.66
CA ASN A 178 1.35 6.88 -11.17
C ASN A 178 1.47 5.75 -10.14
N TYR A 179 2.52 5.80 -9.31
CA TYR A 179 2.82 4.78 -8.31
C TYR A 179 1.70 4.58 -7.29
N TYR A 180 1.19 5.66 -6.66
CA TYR A 180 0.21 5.52 -5.58
C TYR A 180 -1.16 4.97 -6.01
N PRO A 181 -1.76 5.42 -7.14
CA PRO A 181 -3.01 4.82 -7.63
C PRO A 181 -2.86 3.33 -7.94
N ILE A 182 -1.76 2.92 -8.59
CA ILE A 182 -1.51 1.51 -8.91
C ILE A 182 -1.26 0.68 -7.65
N LEU A 183 -0.57 1.24 -6.66
CA LEU A 183 -0.38 0.61 -5.35
C LEU A 183 -1.73 0.38 -4.64
N GLN A 184 -2.62 1.38 -4.68
CA GLN A 184 -3.97 1.27 -4.11
C GLN A 184 -4.81 0.22 -4.86
N CYS A 185 -4.69 0.14 -6.18
CA CYS A 185 -5.35 -0.90 -6.99
C CYS A 185 -4.86 -2.30 -6.59
N LEU A 186 -3.53 -2.49 -6.52
CA LEU A 186 -2.94 -3.76 -6.10
C LEU A 186 -3.37 -4.14 -4.67
N HIS A 187 -3.42 -3.18 -3.75
CA HIS A 187 -3.93 -3.41 -2.41
C HIS A 187 -5.42 -3.81 -2.40
N SER A 188 -6.25 -3.16 -3.22
CA SER A 188 -7.67 -3.53 -3.34
C SER A 188 -7.89 -4.94 -3.88
N LEU A 189 -7.00 -5.42 -4.76
CA LEU A 189 -7.03 -6.78 -5.31
C LEU A 189 -6.52 -7.84 -4.32
N THR A 190 -5.52 -7.48 -3.51
CA THR A 190 -4.80 -8.44 -2.66
C THR A 190 -5.28 -8.47 -1.21
N SER A 191 -5.93 -7.40 -0.74
CA SER A 191 -6.50 -7.32 0.61
C SER A 191 -7.72 -8.23 0.82
N SER A 192 -8.40 -8.66 -0.25
CA SER A 192 -9.47 -9.65 -0.18
C SER A 192 -8.96 -11.09 -0.14
N LEU A 193 -7.68 -11.33 -0.43
CA LEU A 193 -7.12 -12.68 -0.52
C LEU A 193 -6.94 -13.32 0.87
N PRO A 194 -7.16 -14.64 0.98
CA PRO A 194 -6.86 -15.36 2.20
C PRO A 194 -5.35 -15.32 2.49
N LYS A 195 -4.99 -15.30 3.78
CA LYS A 195 -3.60 -15.24 4.29
C LYS A 195 -2.83 -13.93 4.04
N PHE A 196 -3.41 -12.94 3.35
CA PHE A 196 -2.81 -11.61 3.14
C PHE A 196 -1.33 -11.66 2.71
N PRO A 197 -0.99 -12.31 1.58
CA PRO A 197 0.40 -12.56 1.20
C PRO A 197 1.24 -11.27 1.10
N LEU A 198 0.65 -10.18 0.61
CA LEU A 198 1.33 -8.88 0.49
C LEU A 198 1.01 -7.91 1.64
N GLY A 199 0.48 -8.42 2.74
CA GLY A 199 0.10 -7.65 3.92
C GLY A 199 -1.36 -7.23 3.96
N LYS A 200 -1.86 -7.03 5.19
CA LYS A 200 -3.26 -6.66 5.45
C LYS A 200 -3.51 -5.17 5.23
N HIS A 201 -2.48 -4.35 5.45
CA HIS A 201 -2.59 -2.90 5.37
C HIS A 201 -1.76 -2.37 4.20
N ILE A 202 -2.25 -1.32 3.53
CA ILE A 202 -1.54 -0.67 2.41
C ILE A 202 -0.10 -0.26 2.73
N ARG A 203 0.20 0.06 4.01
CA ARG A 203 1.56 0.40 4.46
C ARG A 203 2.55 -0.77 4.35
N GLU A 204 2.10 -2.01 4.54
CA GLU A 204 2.94 -3.22 4.45
C GLU A 204 3.31 -3.46 2.99
N LEU A 205 2.31 -3.42 2.10
CA LEU A 205 2.53 -3.46 0.65
C LEU A 205 3.49 -2.35 0.20
N HIS A 206 3.25 -1.11 0.62
CA HIS A 206 4.09 0.03 0.26
C HIS A 206 5.56 -0.16 0.67
N VAL A 207 5.80 -0.67 1.89
CA VAL A 207 7.15 -0.96 2.38
C VAL A 207 7.80 -2.06 1.55
N SER A 208 7.07 -3.13 1.24
CA SER A 208 7.55 -4.24 0.40
C SER A 208 7.94 -3.76 -1.00
N CYS A 209 7.11 -2.94 -1.66
CA CYS A 209 7.37 -2.38 -2.98
C CYS A 209 8.62 -1.48 -3.04
N ILE A 210 8.90 -0.73 -1.96
CA ILE A 210 10.07 0.15 -1.92
C ILE A 210 11.34 -0.64 -1.64
N GLU A 211 11.25 -1.71 -0.83
CA GLU A 211 12.41 -2.46 -0.39
C GLU A 211 12.96 -3.40 -1.48
N LYS A 212 12.09 -4.07 -2.23
CA LYS A 212 12.46 -5.06 -3.26
C LYS A 212 11.49 -5.01 -4.43
N ASN A 213 11.93 -5.54 -5.57
CA ASN A 213 11.05 -5.83 -6.70
C ASN A 213 9.98 -6.84 -6.27
N LEU A 214 8.70 -6.48 -6.36
CA LEU A 214 7.62 -7.35 -5.91
C LEU A 214 7.58 -8.68 -6.66
N TRP A 215 7.81 -8.66 -7.98
CA TRP A 215 7.74 -9.86 -8.83
C TRP A 215 8.89 -10.87 -8.61
N GLU A 216 9.86 -10.54 -7.77
CA GLU A 216 10.92 -11.47 -7.37
C GLU A 216 10.59 -12.18 -6.05
N THR A 217 9.51 -11.81 -5.37
CA THR A 217 9.17 -12.35 -4.06
C THR A 217 8.15 -13.49 -4.15
N GLU A 218 8.35 -14.53 -3.35
CA GLU A 218 7.47 -15.71 -3.30
C GLU A 218 6.04 -15.34 -2.86
N GLU A 219 5.91 -14.27 -2.06
CA GLU A 219 4.62 -13.77 -1.62
C GLU A 219 3.79 -13.20 -2.78
N TYR A 220 4.45 -12.55 -3.76
CA TYR A 220 3.76 -12.03 -4.94
C TYR A 220 3.28 -13.15 -5.86
N ASP A 221 4.11 -14.16 -6.10
CA ASP A 221 3.70 -15.34 -6.87
C ASP A 221 2.53 -16.06 -6.21
N SER A 222 2.58 -16.21 -4.88
CA SER A 222 1.48 -16.75 -4.09
C SER A 222 0.21 -15.91 -4.23
N ALA A 223 0.32 -14.57 -4.22
CA ALA A 223 -0.80 -13.67 -4.43
C ALA A 223 -1.43 -13.83 -5.83
N LEU A 224 -0.60 -13.89 -6.89
CA LEU A 224 -1.07 -14.11 -8.26
C LEU A 224 -1.76 -15.47 -8.43
N GLN A 225 -1.23 -16.53 -7.81
CA GLN A 225 -1.87 -17.85 -7.81
C GLN A 225 -3.23 -17.83 -7.14
N LEU A 226 -3.38 -17.10 -6.02
CA LEU A 226 -4.68 -16.93 -5.36
C LEU A 226 -5.66 -16.09 -6.20
N LEU A 227 -5.18 -15.04 -6.88
CA LEU A 227 -5.99 -14.26 -7.82
C LEU A 227 -6.50 -15.13 -8.99
N ARG A 228 -5.69 -16.11 -9.44
CA ARG A 228 -6.10 -17.09 -10.46
C ARG A 228 -7.18 -18.06 -10.00
N ILE A 229 -7.58 -18.05 -8.73
CA ILE A 229 -8.64 -18.92 -8.20
C ILE A 229 -9.88 -18.11 -7.81
N LEU A 230 -9.80 -16.77 -7.80
CA LEU A 230 -10.93 -15.90 -7.45
C LEU A 230 -12.18 -16.16 -8.29
N ALA A 231 -13.33 -16.04 -7.63
CA ALA A 231 -14.64 -16.06 -8.25
C ALA A 231 -14.84 -14.80 -9.10
N LYS A 232 -15.73 -14.91 -10.09
CA LYS A 232 -16.05 -13.82 -11.02
C LYS A 232 -16.52 -12.56 -10.30
N ASP A 233 -17.51 -12.69 -9.41
CA ASP A 233 -18.13 -11.54 -8.73
C ASP A 233 -17.13 -10.78 -7.86
N GLU A 234 -16.26 -11.51 -7.17
CA GLU A 234 -15.20 -10.92 -6.34
C GLU A 234 -14.15 -10.20 -7.20
N LEU A 235 -13.75 -10.81 -8.32
CA LEU A 235 -12.81 -10.21 -9.26
C LEU A 235 -13.40 -8.93 -9.87
N VAL A 236 -14.64 -8.96 -10.35
CA VAL A 236 -15.30 -7.78 -10.92
C VAL A 236 -15.48 -6.68 -9.86
N ALA A 237 -15.89 -7.03 -8.64
CA ALA A 237 -15.98 -6.06 -7.55
C ALA A 237 -14.64 -5.41 -7.22
N ALA A 238 -13.54 -6.18 -7.24
CA ALA A 238 -12.19 -5.65 -7.02
C ALA A 238 -11.72 -4.76 -8.18
N LEU A 239 -12.00 -5.14 -9.43
CA LEU A 239 -11.68 -4.34 -10.62
C LEU A 239 -12.47 -3.03 -10.66
N ARG A 240 -13.76 -3.05 -10.30
CA ARG A 240 -14.57 -1.82 -10.18
C ARG A 240 -14.00 -0.86 -9.15
N LYS A 241 -13.53 -1.35 -7.99
CA LYS A 241 -12.81 -0.51 -7.00
C LYS A 241 -11.53 0.09 -7.59
N CYS A 242 -10.77 -0.67 -8.38
CA CYS A 242 -9.59 -0.16 -9.07
C CYS A 242 -9.95 0.93 -10.09
N ALA A 243 -11.01 0.74 -10.86
CA ALA A 243 -11.50 1.74 -11.81
C ALA A 243 -11.89 3.06 -11.09
N GLU A 244 -12.60 2.99 -9.96
CA GLU A 244 -12.94 4.18 -9.16
C GLU A 244 -11.69 4.93 -8.65
N ILE A 245 -10.67 4.21 -8.19
CA ILE A 245 -9.40 4.81 -7.76
C ILE A 245 -8.74 5.57 -8.93
N LEU A 246 -8.73 4.95 -10.12
CA LEU A 246 -8.07 5.49 -11.31
C LEU A 246 -8.82 6.65 -11.96
N LYS A 247 -10.15 6.78 -11.78
CA LYS A 247 -10.97 7.91 -12.30
C LYS A 247 -10.42 9.27 -11.88
N SER A 248 -9.80 9.34 -10.70
CA SER A 248 -9.19 10.56 -10.17
C SER A 248 -7.95 11.04 -10.96
N THR A 249 -7.32 10.15 -11.74
CA THR A 249 -5.99 10.37 -12.32
C THR A 249 -6.04 10.46 -13.85
N LYS A 250 -5.94 11.69 -14.39
CA LYS A 250 -5.96 11.97 -15.84
C LYS A 250 -4.88 11.25 -16.67
N ILE A 251 -3.77 10.83 -16.04
CA ILE A 251 -2.61 10.24 -16.74
C ILE A 251 -2.83 8.75 -17.07
N LEU A 252 -3.66 8.06 -16.29
CA LEU A 252 -3.88 6.61 -16.39
C LEU A 252 -5.19 6.26 -17.13
N GLN A 253 -5.68 7.16 -17.99
CA GLN A 253 -6.95 6.95 -18.70
C GLN A 253 -6.93 5.72 -19.63
N ASN A 254 -5.79 5.41 -20.25
CA ASN A 254 -5.66 4.19 -21.07
C ASN A 254 -5.80 2.91 -20.22
N VAL A 255 -5.17 2.90 -19.04
CA VAL A 255 -5.29 1.79 -18.06
C VAL A 255 -6.73 1.65 -17.57
N LEU A 256 -7.41 2.78 -17.34
CA LEU A 256 -8.81 2.81 -16.95
C LEU A 256 -9.73 2.27 -18.05
N GLN A 257 -9.53 2.66 -19.31
CA GLN A 257 -10.31 2.14 -20.44
C GLN A 257 -10.12 0.63 -20.60
N GLN A 258 -8.89 0.14 -20.49
CA GLN A 258 -8.62 -1.30 -20.56
C GLN A 258 -9.26 -2.06 -19.39
N LEU A 259 -9.26 -1.49 -18.18
CA LEU A 259 -9.97 -2.07 -17.04
C LEU A 259 -11.50 -2.09 -17.24
N GLU A 260 -12.08 -1.01 -17.77
CA GLU A 260 -13.51 -0.92 -18.08
C GLU A 260 -13.90 -1.93 -19.18
N ASP A 261 -13.06 -2.10 -20.20
CA ASP A 261 -13.24 -3.13 -21.23
C ASP A 261 -13.20 -4.54 -20.64
N PHE A 262 -12.27 -4.82 -19.72
CA PHE A 262 -12.21 -6.11 -19.03
C PHE A 262 -13.44 -6.34 -18.15
N ILE A 263 -13.89 -5.32 -17.41
CA ILE A 263 -15.12 -5.38 -16.61
C ILE A 263 -16.32 -5.69 -17.52
N GLY A 264 -16.48 -4.97 -18.63
CA GLY A 264 -17.56 -5.18 -19.58
C GLY A 264 -17.54 -6.58 -20.21
N ARG A 265 -16.35 -7.11 -20.56
CA ARG A 265 -16.21 -8.47 -21.07
C ARG A 265 -16.54 -9.53 -20.03
N LEU A 266 -16.17 -9.31 -18.77
CA LEU A 266 -16.51 -10.21 -17.67
C LEU A 266 -18.03 -10.19 -17.42
N GLU A 267 -18.66 -9.02 -17.40
CA GLU A 267 -20.12 -8.89 -17.24
C GLU A 267 -20.88 -9.47 -18.43
N ALA A 268 -20.41 -9.31 -19.67
CA ALA A 268 -21.05 -9.89 -20.86
C ALA A 268 -21.10 -11.43 -20.83
N LEU A 269 -20.14 -12.09 -20.19
CA LEU A 269 -20.17 -13.55 -19.99
C LEU A 269 -21.33 -14.02 -19.09
N GLU A 270 -21.94 -13.11 -18.32
CA GLU A 270 -23.11 -13.41 -17.48
C GLU A 270 -24.37 -13.63 -18.33
N GLY A 271 -24.49 -12.92 -19.45
CA GLY A 271 -25.64 -12.99 -20.35
C GLY A 271 -25.76 -14.28 -21.16
N VAL A 272 -24.71 -15.11 -21.20
CA VAL A 272 -24.71 -16.40 -21.93
C VAL A 272 -24.95 -17.59 -20.98
N SER A 273 -24.78 -17.41 -19.67
CA SER A 273 -24.93 -18.47 -18.68
C SER A 273 -26.36 -18.71 -18.17
N SER A 274 -27.35 -17.93 -18.61
CA SER A 274 -28.74 -18.03 -18.14
C SER A 274 -29.73 -18.68 -19.11
N GLU A 275 -29.34 -19.12 -20.31
CA GLU A 275 -30.30 -19.72 -21.28
C GLU A 275 -29.95 -21.11 -21.83
N ASP A 276 -28.84 -21.76 -21.43
CA ASP A 276 -28.55 -23.15 -21.81
C ASP A 276 -28.78 -24.15 -20.66
N SER A 277 -29.95 -24.06 -20.01
CA SER A 277 -30.47 -25.09 -19.09
C SER A 277 -31.72 -25.80 -19.61
N SER A 278 -31.95 -25.74 -20.92
CA SER A 278 -33.01 -26.50 -21.59
C SER A 278 -32.41 -27.35 -22.72
N GLY A 279 -32.19 -28.63 -22.45
CA GLY A 279 -31.93 -29.61 -23.50
C GLY A 279 -30.85 -30.64 -23.21
N ASN A 280 -30.98 -31.44 -22.16
CA ASN A 280 -30.62 -32.85 -22.28
C ASN A 280 -31.50 -33.72 -21.39
N GLY A 281 -32.20 -34.64 -22.05
CA GLY A 281 -33.34 -35.37 -21.53
C GLY A 281 -33.07 -36.13 -20.23
N ILE A 282 -34.03 -36.01 -19.33
CA ILE A 282 -34.24 -36.92 -18.21
C ILE A 282 -34.56 -38.30 -18.82
N ILE A 283 -33.54 -39.13 -18.99
CA ILE A 283 -33.75 -40.57 -19.08
C ILE A 283 -33.76 -41.09 -17.64
N SER A 284 -34.98 -41.25 -17.13
CA SER A 284 -35.27 -42.05 -15.94
C SER A 284 -34.85 -43.50 -16.22
N GLY A 285 -33.62 -43.84 -15.87
CA GLY A 285 -33.11 -45.21 -15.83
C GLY A 285 -32.71 -45.53 -14.40
N LYS A 286 -33.42 -46.46 -13.77
CA LYS A 286 -33.10 -47.02 -12.44
C LYS A 286 -31.61 -47.39 -12.38
N MET A 287 -30.82 -46.71 -11.55
CA MET A 287 -29.47 -47.16 -11.22
C MET A 287 -29.57 -48.28 -10.18
N GLU A 288 -29.44 -49.52 -10.65
CA GLU A 288 -28.98 -50.62 -9.80
C GLU A 288 -27.55 -50.31 -9.34
N TYR A 289 -27.35 -50.20 -8.04
CA TYR A 289 -26.02 -50.16 -7.45
C TYR A 289 -25.36 -51.54 -7.59
N GLN A 290 -24.69 -51.79 -8.71
CA GLN A 290 -23.71 -52.86 -8.77
C GLN A 290 -22.38 -52.35 -8.20
N LYS A 291 -21.78 -53.16 -7.31
CA LYS A 291 -20.51 -52.89 -6.64
C LYS A 291 -19.43 -52.60 -7.69
N THR A 292 -19.04 -51.35 -7.84
CA THR A 292 -17.92 -50.97 -8.69
C THR A 292 -16.62 -51.12 -7.91
N ASP A 293 -15.66 -51.77 -8.56
CA ASP A 293 -14.33 -52.01 -8.03
C ASP A 293 -13.58 -50.66 -7.89
N LEU A 294 -12.87 -50.46 -6.77
CA LEU A 294 -12.18 -49.20 -6.42
C LEU A 294 -11.30 -48.68 -7.57
N PHE A 295 -10.72 -49.62 -8.32
CA PHE A 295 -9.85 -49.37 -9.47
C PHE A 295 -10.58 -48.75 -10.67
N GLN A 296 -11.85 -49.11 -10.90
CA GLN A 296 -12.67 -48.55 -11.98
C GLN A 296 -13.12 -47.12 -11.65
N LEU A 297 -13.41 -46.84 -10.38
CA LEU A 297 -13.66 -45.48 -9.89
C LEU A 297 -12.42 -44.58 -10.01
N GLN A 298 -11.25 -45.12 -9.68
CA GLN A 298 -9.98 -44.39 -9.82
C GLN A 298 -9.65 -44.10 -11.29
N LYS A 299 -9.87 -45.08 -12.18
CA LYS A 299 -9.69 -44.91 -13.63
C LYS A 299 -10.67 -43.91 -14.24
N THR A 300 -11.94 -43.94 -13.84
CA THR A 300 -12.95 -42.99 -14.32
C THR A 300 -12.76 -41.57 -13.76
N LEU A 301 -12.21 -41.43 -12.55
CA LEU A 301 -11.79 -40.14 -12.00
C LEU A 301 -10.57 -39.57 -12.75
N LEU A 302 -9.56 -40.40 -13.04
CA LEU A 302 -8.39 -40.02 -13.85
C LEU A 302 -8.78 -39.68 -15.31
N GLU A 303 -9.73 -40.40 -15.89
CA GLU A 303 -10.28 -40.09 -17.23
C GLU A 303 -11.14 -38.80 -17.22
N LYS A 304 -11.76 -38.45 -16.09
CA LYS A 304 -12.49 -37.17 -15.92
C LYS A 304 -11.56 -35.99 -15.62
N GLU A 305 -10.46 -36.21 -14.90
CA GLU A 305 -9.40 -35.20 -14.69
C GLU A 305 -8.67 -34.87 -15.99
N SER A 306 -8.32 -35.88 -16.79
CA SER A 306 -7.67 -35.68 -18.10
C SER A 306 -8.57 -35.01 -19.16
N ARG A 307 -9.89 -35.02 -18.98
CA ARG A 307 -10.85 -34.27 -19.82
C ARG A 307 -11.09 -32.83 -19.33
N ARG A 308 -10.81 -32.51 -18.05
CA ARG A 308 -10.89 -31.14 -17.51
C ARG A 308 -9.71 -30.26 -17.92
N THR A 309 -8.61 -30.84 -18.40
CA THR A 309 -7.36 -30.11 -18.69
C THR A 309 -7.25 -29.49 -20.08
N LYS A 310 -8.31 -29.39 -20.92
CA LYS A 310 -8.14 -28.86 -22.28
C LYS A 310 -9.20 -27.94 -22.88
N ARG A 311 -10.19 -27.46 -22.12
CA ARG A 311 -10.98 -26.28 -22.53
C ARG A 311 -11.05 -25.34 -21.33
N MET A 312 -10.09 -24.42 -21.25
CA MET A 312 -10.21 -23.31 -20.30
C MET A 312 -11.56 -22.64 -20.57
N ASN A 313 -12.36 -22.50 -19.53
CA ASN A 313 -13.64 -21.79 -19.63
C ASN A 313 -13.36 -20.36 -20.16
N PRO A 314 -14.16 -19.76 -21.05
CA PRO A 314 -13.98 -18.37 -21.47
C PRO A 314 -13.68 -17.39 -20.33
N PHE A 315 -14.27 -17.61 -19.15
CA PHE A 315 -13.95 -16.87 -17.93
C PHE A 315 -12.50 -17.07 -17.43
N GLU A 316 -11.98 -18.30 -17.45
CA GLU A 316 -10.61 -18.59 -17.02
C GLU A 316 -9.57 -17.95 -17.95
N VAL A 317 -9.86 -17.91 -19.26
CA VAL A 317 -9.01 -17.23 -20.24
C VAL A 317 -8.99 -15.73 -19.98
N LEU A 318 -10.17 -15.11 -19.81
CA LEU A 318 -10.27 -13.67 -19.49
C LEU A 318 -9.63 -13.34 -18.14
N ARG A 319 -9.79 -14.19 -17.13
CA ARG A 319 -9.12 -14.02 -15.83
C ARG A 319 -7.60 -14.06 -15.96
N SER A 320 -7.05 -15.00 -16.73
CA SER A 320 -5.61 -15.04 -16.99
C SER A 320 -5.12 -13.76 -17.68
N GLN A 321 -5.86 -13.25 -18.68
CA GLN A 321 -5.52 -11.99 -19.36
C GLN A 321 -5.55 -10.79 -18.40
N VAL A 322 -6.55 -10.72 -17.52
CA VAL A 322 -6.64 -9.67 -16.49
C VAL A 322 -5.45 -9.74 -15.53
N ILE A 323 -5.02 -10.95 -15.14
CA ILE A 323 -3.91 -11.12 -14.21
C ILE A 323 -2.58 -10.78 -14.89
N GLU A 324 -2.37 -11.19 -16.14
CA GLU A 324 -1.21 -10.78 -16.94
C GLU A 324 -1.16 -9.26 -17.12
N PHE A 325 -2.32 -8.64 -17.35
CA PHE A 325 -2.44 -7.20 -17.40
C PHE A 325 -2.05 -6.54 -16.07
N ILE A 326 -2.56 -7.03 -14.94
CA ILE A 326 -2.18 -6.53 -13.61
C ILE A 326 -0.67 -6.71 -13.37
N ASP A 327 -0.09 -7.86 -13.72
CA ASP A 327 1.36 -8.11 -13.60
C ASP A 327 2.17 -7.11 -14.44
N SER A 328 1.73 -6.82 -15.67
CA SER A 328 2.38 -5.81 -16.53
C SER A 328 2.33 -4.40 -15.91
N LEU A 329 1.20 -4.03 -15.30
CA LEU A 329 1.05 -2.74 -14.62
C LEU A 329 1.95 -2.64 -13.38
N VAL A 330 2.06 -3.72 -12.62
CA VAL A 330 2.93 -3.78 -11.43
C VAL A 330 4.38 -3.61 -11.87
N ARG A 331 4.83 -4.30 -12.93
CA ARG A 331 6.19 -4.19 -13.45
C ARG A 331 6.51 -2.81 -14.01
N GLU A 332 5.55 -2.16 -14.66
CA GLU A 332 5.75 -0.83 -15.26
C GLU A 332 5.76 0.29 -14.21
N TYR A 333 4.85 0.25 -13.22
CA TYR A 333 4.59 1.40 -12.35
C TYR A 333 5.03 1.21 -10.89
N LEU A 334 5.22 -0.01 -10.40
CA LEU A 334 5.64 -0.30 -9.02
C LEU A 334 7.11 -0.71 -8.90
N THR A 335 7.98 -0.11 -9.71
CA THR A 335 9.43 -0.28 -9.57
C THR A 335 9.93 0.38 -8.28
N PRO A 336 10.94 -0.17 -7.57
CA PRO A 336 11.51 0.47 -6.39
C PRO A 336 12.00 1.90 -6.63
N ALA A 337 11.80 2.77 -5.64
CA ALA A 337 12.23 4.16 -5.72
C ALA A 337 13.76 4.30 -5.87
N GLU A 338 14.54 3.32 -5.38
CA GLU A 338 16.00 3.29 -5.48
C GLU A 338 16.54 3.25 -6.93
N LEU A 339 15.72 2.76 -7.87
CA LEU A 339 16.05 2.70 -9.29
C LEU A 339 15.77 4.01 -10.01
N GLN A 340 14.98 4.91 -9.41
CA GLN A 340 14.64 6.19 -10.01
C GLN A 340 15.80 7.18 -9.84
N PRO A 341 16.21 7.88 -10.91
CA PRO A 341 17.27 8.88 -10.82
C PRO A 341 16.83 10.09 -9.97
N LEU A 342 17.77 10.64 -9.20
CA LEU A 342 17.56 11.75 -8.25
C LEU A 342 16.60 11.43 -7.10
N ASN A 343 16.38 10.16 -6.76
CA ASN A 343 15.52 9.79 -5.65
C ASN A 343 15.98 10.39 -4.29
N GLU A 344 17.27 10.59 -4.08
CA GLU A 344 17.85 11.06 -2.80
C GLU A 344 17.45 12.50 -2.49
N VAL A 345 16.97 13.24 -3.50
CA VAL A 345 16.41 14.58 -3.31
C VAL A 345 15.11 14.50 -2.50
N CYS A 346 14.29 13.49 -2.76
CA CYS A 346 12.95 13.35 -2.17
C CYS A 346 12.90 12.37 -1.01
N TYR A 347 13.71 11.30 -1.03
CA TYR A 347 13.63 10.20 -0.08
C TYR A 347 14.61 10.34 1.07
N TYR A 348 14.09 10.26 2.29
CA TYR A 348 14.88 10.20 3.51
C TYR A 348 15.21 8.76 3.94
N SER A 349 16.50 8.47 4.05
CA SER A 349 17.03 7.10 4.26
C SER A 349 17.72 6.84 5.61
N SER A 350 18.00 7.87 6.41
CA SER A 350 18.80 7.76 7.66
C SER A 350 18.01 7.20 8.85
N SER A 351 17.64 5.91 8.78
CA SER A 351 16.91 5.21 9.85
C SER A 351 17.69 5.11 11.17
N GLY A 352 19.03 5.04 11.13
CA GLY A 352 19.87 4.92 12.33
C GLY A 352 19.79 6.14 13.25
N VAL A 353 19.90 7.35 12.67
CA VAL A 353 19.79 8.63 13.39
C VAL A 353 18.40 8.77 14.02
N LEU A 354 17.37 8.41 13.24
CA LEU A 354 15.99 8.42 13.70
C LEU A 354 15.78 7.48 14.88
N ARG A 355 16.25 6.22 14.76
CA ARG A 355 16.13 5.21 15.81
C ARG A 355 16.84 5.66 17.08
N GLN A 356 18.05 6.22 16.99
CA GLN A 356 18.77 6.74 18.14
C GLN A 356 17.99 7.86 18.84
N ARG A 357 17.46 8.84 18.11
CA ARG A 357 16.80 10.02 18.69
C ARG A 357 15.40 9.73 19.22
N LEU A 358 14.63 8.89 18.53
CA LEU A 358 13.28 8.53 18.97
C LEU A 358 13.30 7.47 20.08
N ASN A 359 14.17 6.46 19.99
CA ASN A 359 14.26 5.44 21.05
C ASN A 359 15.02 5.93 22.29
N HIS A 360 15.73 7.06 22.24
CA HIS A 360 16.29 7.68 23.45
C HIS A 360 15.23 7.97 24.52
N LYS A 361 13.97 8.19 24.12
CA LYS A 361 12.84 8.31 25.06
C LYS A 361 12.32 6.96 25.57
N ALA A 362 12.56 5.87 24.84
CA ALA A 362 12.03 4.54 25.14
C ALA A 362 13.04 3.60 25.85
N GLN A 363 14.35 3.80 25.72
CA GLN A 363 15.39 2.94 26.32
C GLN A 363 16.64 3.74 26.75
N PRO A 364 16.61 4.47 27.87
CA PRO A 364 17.79 5.16 28.39
C PRO A 364 18.91 4.19 28.87
N GLN A 365 18.59 2.93 29.16
CA GLN A 365 19.53 1.98 29.76
C GLN A 365 20.56 1.36 28.79
N ARG A 366 20.28 1.30 27.48
CA ARG A 366 21.22 0.69 26.50
C ARG A 366 22.49 1.52 26.28
N LEU A 367 22.44 2.84 26.50
CA LEU A 367 23.63 3.70 26.39
C LEU A 367 24.54 3.67 27.63
N VAL A 368 24.01 3.27 28.79
CA VAL A 368 24.85 3.11 29.99
C VAL A 368 25.81 1.92 29.83
N MET A 369 25.42 0.90 29.05
CA MET A 369 26.29 -0.23 28.72
C MET A 369 27.31 0.10 27.62
N GLN A 370 26.96 0.91 26.62
CA GLN A 370 27.91 1.31 25.56
C GLN A 370 28.90 2.41 25.97
N LYS A 371 28.66 3.13 27.08
CA LYS A 371 29.65 4.02 27.70
C LYS A 371 30.49 3.33 28.78
N ARG A 372 30.28 2.03 29.02
CA ARG A 372 31.02 1.20 30.00
C ARG A 372 31.90 0.13 29.35
N ILE A 373 32.10 0.21 28.03
CA ILE A 373 33.15 -0.46 27.28
C ILE A 373 33.96 0.65 26.64
#